data_AF-A0A918Z8J2-F1
#
_entry.id   AF-A0A918Z8J2-F1
#
_cell.length_a   1.000
_cell.length_b   1.000
_cell.length_c   1.000
_cell.angle_alpha   90.00
_cell.angle_beta   90.00
_cell.angle_gamma   90.00
#
_symmetry.space_group_name_H-M   'P 1'
#
loop_
_entity.id
_entity.type
_entity.pdbx_description
1 polymer ?
#
loop_
_entity_poly.entity_id
_entity_poly.type
_entity_poly.pdbx_seq_one_letter_code
_entity_poly.pdbx_strand_id
1 'polypeptide(L)'
;MKPNPFHVLGLPVSASDEEVAERCRELGLTGPQEAGALAEWAKDELMGFPETRELHVLLEVPDTDYDRGERWEDFARQYGRRPVAFDAGSGPPAEAPRAADFDLAAVARRLLDGMLTPPAVDLRPALDHAPVPLRLERPPLEVRDVLFG
;
A
#
# COMPACT_ATOMS: atom_id res chain seq x y z
N MET A 1 -16.44 -3.07 8.14
CA MET A 1 -15.51 -4.19 7.96
C MET A 1 -14.39 -3.99 8.97
N LYS A 2 -14.01 -5.01 9.77
CA LYS A 2 -12.90 -4.86 10.72
C LYS A 2 -11.56 -4.89 9.96
N PRO A 3 -10.56 -4.08 10.34
CA PRO A 3 -9.24 -4.07 9.71
C PRO A 3 -8.49 -5.39 9.96
N ASN A 4 -7.45 -5.67 9.16
CA ASN A 4 -6.58 -6.84 9.40
C ASN A 4 -5.90 -6.69 10.78
N PRO A 5 -5.93 -7.72 11.66
CA PRO A 5 -5.27 -7.67 12.97
C PRO A 5 -3.78 -7.31 12.92
N PHE A 6 -3.05 -7.71 11.87
CA PHE A 6 -1.64 -7.32 11.67
C PHE A 6 -1.49 -5.79 11.51
N HIS A 7 -2.45 -5.13 10.85
CA HIS A 7 -2.46 -3.66 10.70
C HIS A 7 -2.77 -2.95 12.00
N VAL A 8 -3.66 -3.53 12.80
CA VAL A 8 -4.05 -2.97 14.11
C VAL A 8 -2.85 -2.95 15.05
N LEU A 9 -2.09 -4.04 15.10
CA LEU A 9 -0.89 -4.12 15.93
C LEU A 9 0.34 -3.46 15.29
N GLY A 10 0.31 -3.28 13.96
CA GLY A 10 1.43 -2.76 13.18
C GLY A 10 2.60 -3.75 13.16
N LEU A 11 2.28 -5.04 13.01
CA LEU A 11 3.23 -6.14 13.01
C LEU A 11 3.26 -6.84 11.65
N PRO A 12 4.40 -7.41 11.23
CA PRO A 12 4.45 -8.24 10.04
C PRO A 12 3.73 -9.58 10.26
N VAL A 13 3.33 -10.24 9.17
CA VAL A 13 2.67 -11.57 9.22
C VAL A 13 3.54 -12.66 9.86
N SER A 14 4.86 -12.47 9.84
CA SER A 14 5.87 -13.33 10.47
C SER A 14 6.01 -13.13 11.98
N ALA A 15 5.35 -12.14 12.58
CA ALA A 15 5.48 -11.84 14.00
C ALA A 15 5.08 -13.03 14.88
N SER A 16 5.92 -13.38 15.82
CA SER A 16 5.68 -14.40 16.83
C SER A 16 4.56 -14.02 17.79
N ASP A 17 4.03 -15.02 18.50
CA ASP A 17 3.02 -14.80 19.53
C ASP A 17 3.53 -13.91 20.69
N GLU A 18 4.84 -13.94 20.97
CA GLU A 18 5.47 -13.09 21.97
C GLU A 18 5.46 -11.62 21.55
N GLU A 19 5.81 -11.33 20.29
CA GLU A 19 5.77 -9.99 19.70
C GLU A 19 4.33 -9.45 19.65
N VAL A 20 3.35 -10.31 19.33
CA VAL A 20 1.92 -9.95 19.36
C VAL A 20 1.46 -9.55 20.76
N ALA A 21 1.83 -10.33 21.78
CA ALA A 21 1.47 -10.05 23.17
C ALA A 21 2.17 -8.79 23.70
N GLU A 22 3.45 -8.59 23.39
CA GLU A 22 4.20 -7.40 23.75
C GLU A 22 3.57 -6.15 23.14
N ARG A 23 3.29 -6.18 21.84
CA ARG A 23 2.73 -5.04 21.13
C ARG A 23 1.33 -4.65 21.62
N CYS A 24 0.50 -5.64 21.95
CA CYS A 24 -0.80 -5.39 22.56
C CYS A 24 -0.68 -4.64 23.90
N ARG A 25 0.28 -5.03 24.75
CA ARG A 25 0.56 -4.34 26.02
C ARG A 25 1.03 -2.91 25.80
N GLU A 26 1.94 -2.68 24.85
CA GLU A 26 2.43 -1.34 24.53
C GLU A 26 1.32 -0.40 24.06
N LEU A 27 0.44 -0.88 23.19
CA LEU A 27 -0.71 -0.11 22.69
C LEU A 27 -1.74 0.15 23.79
N GLY A 28 -1.93 -0.78 24.72
CA GLY A 28 -2.77 -0.57 25.91
C GLY A 28 -2.22 0.49 26.88
N LEU A 29 -0.91 0.72 26.90
CA LEU A 29 -0.26 1.70 27.77
C LEU A 29 -0.12 3.10 27.13
N THR A 30 0.07 3.15 25.81
CA THR A 30 0.38 4.39 25.07
C THR A 30 -0.76 4.93 24.21
N GLY A 31 -1.77 4.09 23.94
CA GLY A 31 -2.89 4.42 23.05
C GLY A 31 -4.07 5.12 23.73
N PRO A 32 -4.97 5.76 22.96
CA PRO A 32 -6.26 6.21 23.47
C PRO A 32 -7.11 5.02 23.94
N GLN A 33 -8.07 5.24 24.85
CA GLN A 33 -8.86 4.17 25.50
C GLN A 33 -9.55 3.20 24.52
N GLU A 34 -9.98 3.69 23.35
CA GLU A 34 -10.59 2.87 22.28
C GLU A 34 -9.56 1.99 21.55
N ALA A 35 -8.28 2.38 21.53
CA ALA A 35 -7.20 1.61 20.91
C ALA A 35 -6.87 0.34 21.72
N GLY A 36 -7.06 0.34 23.04
CA GLY A 36 -6.81 -0.84 23.87
C GLY A 36 -7.78 -1.99 23.57
N ALA A 37 -9.08 -1.70 23.42
CA ALA A 37 -10.07 -2.73 23.08
C ALA A 37 -9.85 -3.30 21.67
N LEU A 38 -9.41 -2.46 20.73
CA LEU A 38 -9.10 -2.89 19.36
C LEU A 38 -7.82 -3.74 19.31
N ALA A 39 -6.79 -3.39 20.10
CA ALA A 39 -5.56 -4.15 20.23
C ALA A 39 -5.80 -5.53 20.86
N GLU A 40 -6.62 -5.60 21.93
CA GLU A 40 -6.99 -6.87 22.55
C GLU A 40 -7.76 -7.78 21.58
N TRP A 41 -8.71 -7.22 20.82
CA TRP A 41 -9.39 -7.97 19.77
C TRP A 41 -8.40 -8.51 18.72
N ALA A 42 -7.46 -7.69 18.25
CA ALA A 42 -6.48 -8.11 17.25
C ALA A 42 -5.54 -9.19 17.79
N LYS A 43 -5.13 -9.09 19.05
CA LYS A 43 -4.35 -10.12 19.75
C LYS A 43 -5.11 -11.44 19.81
N ASP A 44 -6.38 -11.41 20.20
CA ASP A 44 -7.21 -12.61 20.30
C ASP A 44 -7.46 -13.28 18.94
N GLU A 45 -7.58 -12.50 17.84
CA GLU A 45 -7.67 -13.05 16.48
C GLU A 45 -6.39 -13.74 16.03
N LEU A 46 -5.22 -13.20 16.38
CA LEU A 46 -3.92 -13.74 15.97
C LEU A 46 -3.43 -14.89 16.85
N MET A 47 -3.80 -14.91 18.13
CA MET A 47 -3.37 -15.93 19.10
C MET A 47 -4.45 -16.99 19.39
N GLY A 48 -5.66 -16.82 18.87
CA GLY A 48 -6.80 -17.70 19.13
C GLY A 48 -6.69 -19.04 18.39
N PHE A 49 -7.18 -19.09 17.16
CA PHE A 49 -7.14 -20.28 16.32
C PHE A 49 -6.11 -20.11 15.18
N PRO A 50 -5.24 -21.10 14.93
CA PRO A 50 -4.26 -21.03 13.84
C PRO A 50 -4.89 -20.73 12.48
N GLU A 51 -6.06 -21.28 12.20
CA GLU A 51 -6.79 -21.10 10.94
C GLU A 51 -7.25 -19.65 10.76
N THR A 52 -7.64 -18.99 11.85
CA THR A 52 -8.00 -17.56 11.84
C THR A 52 -6.79 -16.71 11.50
N ARG A 53 -5.63 -17.02 12.11
CA ARG A 53 -4.38 -16.35 11.80
C ARG A 53 -3.99 -16.54 10.33
N GLU A 54 -4.04 -17.77 9.81
CA GLU A 54 -3.74 -18.07 8.41
C GLU A 54 -4.66 -17.31 7.44
N LEU A 55 -5.95 -17.20 7.74
CA LEU A 55 -6.89 -16.40 6.95
C LEU A 55 -6.44 -14.93 6.86
N HIS A 56 -6.04 -14.33 7.98
CA HIS A 56 -5.55 -12.94 8.00
C HIS A 56 -4.22 -12.77 7.26
N VAL A 57 -3.36 -13.80 7.22
CA VAL A 57 -2.15 -13.81 6.38
C VAL A 57 -2.52 -13.84 4.89
N LEU A 58 -3.49 -14.67 4.49
CA LEU A 58 -3.93 -14.77 3.08
C LEU A 58 -4.63 -13.52 2.56
N LEU A 59 -5.33 -12.80 3.44
CA LEU A 59 -6.02 -11.54 3.11
C LEU A 59 -5.07 -10.35 3.10
N GLU A 60 -3.81 -10.55 3.48
CA GLU A 60 -2.82 -9.49 3.47
C GLU A 60 -2.33 -9.20 2.06
N VAL A 61 -2.20 -7.91 1.75
CA VAL A 61 -1.70 -7.48 0.44
C VAL A 61 -0.20 -7.82 0.37
N PRO A 62 0.29 -8.45 -0.72
CA PRO A 62 1.73 -8.66 -0.88
C PRO A 62 2.49 -7.32 -0.73
N ASP A 63 3.63 -7.35 -0.04
CA ASP A 63 4.50 -6.19 0.23
C ASP A 63 3.97 -5.12 1.23
N THR A 64 2.88 -5.36 1.98
CA THR A 64 2.55 -4.55 3.17
C THR A 64 3.37 -4.99 4.38
N ASP A 65 4.68 -4.79 4.27
CA ASP A 65 5.62 -5.14 5.33
C ASP A 65 5.69 -4.02 6.39
N TYR A 66 5.21 -4.32 7.61
CA TYR A 66 5.21 -3.42 8.75
C TYR A 66 6.50 -3.49 9.57
N ASP A 67 7.65 -3.69 8.93
CA ASP A 67 8.99 -3.42 9.49
C ASP A 67 9.19 -1.90 9.72
N ARG A 68 8.33 -1.33 10.55
CA ARG A 68 8.23 0.11 10.79
C ARG A 68 9.40 0.61 11.66
N GLY A 69 10.03 -0.30 12.43
CA GLY A 69 11.18 -0.01 13.30
C GLY A 69 12.51 -0.11 12.55
N GLU A 70 12.82 -1.26 11.98
CA GLU A 70 14.13 -1.51 11.34
C GLU A 70 14.33 -0.62 10.11
N ARG A 71 13.32 -0.47 9.24
CA ARG A 71 13.43 0.40 8.06
C ARG A 71 13.56 1.88 8.42
N TRP A 72 12.93 2.33 9.51
CA TRP A 72 13.03 3.73 9.94
C TRP A 72 14.36 4.03 10.60
N GLU A 73 14.86 3.16 11.48
CA GLU A 73 16.18 3.34 12.07
C GLU A 73 17.29 3.24 11.03
N ASP A 74 17.19 2.33 10.07
CA ASP A 74 18.13 2.21 8.97
C ASP A 74 18.05 3.41 8.03
N PHE A 75 16.85 3.87 7.68
CA PHE A 75 16.65 5.10 6.93
C PHE A 75 17.23 6.31 7.67
N ALA A 76 16.93 6.48 8.96
CA ALA A 76 17.44 7.56 9.78
C ALA A 76 18.97 7.48 9.94
N ARG A 77 19.55 6.29 10.02
CA ARG A 77 21.01 6.08 10.06
C ARG A 77 21.67 6.39 8.72
N GLN A 78 21.04 5.97 7.62
CA GLN A 78 21.52 6.15 6.25
C GLN A 78 21.47 7.62 5.83
N TYR A 79 20.41 8.34 6.17
CA TYR A 79 20.16 9.71 5.71
C TYR A 79 20.31 10.79 6.80
N GLY A 80 20.40 10.42 8.09
CA GLY A 80 20.58 11.36 9.19
C GLY A 80 22.00 11.93 9.31
N ARG A 81 23.01 11.26 8.74
CA ARG A 81 24.41 11.77 8.75
C ARG A 81 24.66 12.94 7.81
N ARG A 82 23.81 13.11 6.80
CA ARG A 82 23.81 14.25 5.87
C ARG A 82 22.35 14.50 5.48
N PRO A 83 21.58 15.25 6.29
CA PRO A 83 20.34 15.82 5.77
C PRO A 83 20.70 16.52 4.46
N VAL A 84 19.87 16.35 3.43
CA VAL A 84 20.06 17.05 2.15
C VAL A 84 20.11 18.53 2.48
N ALA A 85 21.33 19.07 2.56
CA ALA A 85 21.54 20.50 2.55
C ALA A 85 21.13 20.88 1.13
N PHE A 86 19.98 21.54 1.00
CA PHE A 86 19.71 22.28 -0.22
C PHE A 86 20.93 23.18 -0.40
N ASP A 87 21.76 22.89 -1.40
CA ASP A 87 22.87 23.76 -1.75
C ASP A 87 22.24 25.13 -1.95
N ALA A 88 22.49 26.02 -0.98
CA ALA A 88 22.23 27.44 -1.12
C ALA A 88 23.20 27.92 -2.18
N GLY A 89 22.86 27.64 -3.44
CA GLY A 89 23.67 27.96 -4.59
C GLY A 89 23.86 29.47 -4.62
N SER A 90 25.07 29.92 -4.25
CA SER A 90 25.71 31.19 -4.61
C SER A 90 24.80 32.44 -4.73
N GLY A 91 23.76 32.55 -3.91
CA GLY A 91 22.74 33.58 -3.98
C GLY A 91 22.18 33.85 -2.59
N PRO A 92 21.41 34.96 -2.41
CA PRO A 92 20.78 35.24 -1.13
C PRO A 92 19.99 34.02 -0.67
N PRO A 93 19.97 33.71 0.65
CA PRO A 93 19.36 32.49 1.17
C PRO A 93 17.97 32.35 0.59
N ALA A 94 17.75 31.28 -0.19
CA ALA A 94 16.43 30.97 -0.71
C ALA A 94 15.49 30.91 0.49
N GLU A 95 14.45 31.72 0.45
CA GLU A 95 13.46 31.76 1.51
C GLU A 95 12.92 30.35 1.73
N ALA A 96 12.79 29.95 3.00
CA ALA A 96 12.29 28.62 3.33
C ALA A 96 10.95 28.40 2.61
N PRO A 97 10.75 27.25 1.94
CA PRO A 97 9.50 26.96 1.25
C PRO A 97 8.33 27.13 2.22
N ARG A 98 7.37 27.98 1.84
CA ARG A 98 6.14 28.21 2.58
C ARG A 98 5.10 27.20 2.12
N ALA A 99 4.09 26.95 2.96
CA ALA A 99 3.00 26.06 2.60
C ALA A 99 2.28 26.46 1.29
N ALA A 100 2.30 27.75 0.94
CA ALA A 100 1.73 28.28 -0.30
C ALA A 100 2.53 27.93 -1.57
N ASP A 101 3.79 27.50 -1.43
CA ASP A 101 4.64 27.11 -2.56
C ASP A 101 4.33 25.68 -3.04
N PHE A 102 3.54 24.92 -2.28
CA PHE A 102 3.14 23.56 -2.60
C PHE A 102 1.69 23.51 -3.07
N ASP A 103 1.49 23.24 -4.37
CA ASP A 103 0.18 22.86 -4.88
C ASP A 103 -0.10 21.39 -4.54
N LEU A 104 -0.66 21.16 -3.35
CA LEU A 104 -1.06 19.84 -2.87
C LEU A 104 -2.07 19.16 -3.82
N ALA A 105 -2.91 19.94 -4.53
CA ALA A 105 -3.87 19.39 -5.46
C ALA A 105 -3.17 18.88 -6.74
N ALA A 106 -2.13 19.56 -7.21
CA ALA A 106 -1.30 19.06 -8.31
C ALA A 106 -0.51 17.80 -7.92
N VAL A 107 0.02 17.76 -6.70
CA VAL A 107 0.72 16.57 -6.18
C VAL A 107 -0.23 15.37 -6.08
N ALA A 108 -1.41 15.56 -5.47
CA ALA A 108 -2.41 14.51 -5.35
C ALA A 108 -2.85 13.98 -6.72
N ARG A 109 -3.06 14.87 -7.69
CA ARG A 109 -3.42 14.49 -9.07
C ARG A 109 -2.33 13.66 -9.74
N ARG A 110 -1.07 14.07 -9.61
CA ARG A 110 0.07 13.34 -10.19
C ARG A 110 0.25 11.95 -9.58
N LEU A 111 0.02 11.81 -8.28
CA LEU A 111 0.02 10.52 -7.60
C LEU A 111 -1.12 9.63 -8.10
N LEU A 112 -2.34 10.19 -8.19
CA LEU A 112 -3.49 9.47 -8.72
C LEU A 112 -3.28 9.05 -10.19
N ASP A 113 -2.74 9.93 -11.03
CA ASP A 113 -2.42 9.62 -12.43
C ASP A 113 -1.41 8.47 -12.50
N GLY A 114 -0.40 8.46 -11.63
CA GLY A 114 0.57 7.37 -11.53
C GLY A 114 -0.06 6.04 -11.10
N MET A 115 -0.96 6.07 -10.11
CA MET A 115 -1.67 4.88 -9.63
C MET A 115 -2.68 4.33 -10.66
N LEU A 116 -3.28 5.23 -11.45
CA LEU A 116 -4.25 4.88 -12.49
C LEU A 116 -3.57 4.55 -13.83
N THR A 117 -2.26 4.78 -13.95
CA THR A 117 -1.51 4.35 -15.12
C THR A 117 -1.33 2.84 -15.04
N PRO A 118 -1.96 2.05 -15.94
CA PRO A 118 -1.76 0.62 -15.94
C PRO A 118 -0.28 0.31 -16.21
N PRO A 119 0.31 -0.69 -15.54
CA PRO A 119 1.67 -1.08 -15.83
C PRO A 119 1.80 -1.47 -17.30
N ALA A 120 2.99 -1.28 -17.87
CA ALA A 120 3.28 -1.78 -19.21
C ALA A 120 3.29 -3.32 -19.15
N VAL A 121 2.19 -3.95 -19.53
CA VAL A 121 2.04 -5.41 -19.59
C VAL A 121 2.21 -5.86 -21.05
N ASP A 122 3.06 -6.86 -21.29
CA ASP A 122 3.08 -7.54 -22.59
C ASP A 122 1.82 -8.41 -22.71
N LEU A 123 0.90 -8.01 -23.59
CA LEU A 123 -0.37 -8.69 -23.80
C LEU A 123 -0.23 -9.91 -24.74
N ARG A 124 0.91 -10.07 -25.43
CA ARG A 124 1.11 -11.17 -26.40
C ARG A 124 0.92 -12.57 -25.80
N PRO A 125 1.44 -12.90 -24.60
CA PRO A 125 1.22 -14.21 -23.99
C PRO A 125 -0.26 -14.52 -23.73
N ALA A 126 -1.06 -13.50 -23.39
CA ALA A 126 -2.49 -13.67 -23.14
C ALA A 126 -3.29 -13.87 -24.45
N LEU A 127 -2.82 -13.31 -25.56
CA LEU A 127 -3.40 -13.51 -26.90
C LEU A 127 -3.03 -14.88 -27.48
N ASP A 128 -1.77 -15.29 -27.32
CA ASP A 128 -1.25 -16.55 -27.85
C ASP A 128 -1.72 -17.78 -27.05
N HIS A 129 -2.07 -17.58 -25.78
CA HIS A 129 -2.56 -18.63 -24.87
C HIS A 129 -3.93 -18.31 -24.28
N ALA A 130 -4.82 -17.73 -25.09
CA ALA A 130 -6.17 -17.43 -24.65
C ALA A 130 -6.86 -18.72 -24.15
N PRO A 131 -7.38 -18.76 -22.90
CA PRO A 131 -8.02 -19.96 -22.34
C PRO A 131 -9.30 -20.36 -23.08
N VAL A 132 -9.88 -19.41 -23.84
CA VAL A 132 -10.95 -19.62 -24.80
C VAL A 132 -10.45 -19.13 -26.16
N PRO A 133 -10.56 -19.92 -27.25
CA PRO A 133 -10.17 -19.47 -28.57
C PRO A 133 -10.91 -18.19 -28.94
N LEU A 134 -10.17 -17.11 -29.18
CA LEU A 134 -10.73 -15.85 -29.69
C LEU A 134 -11.16 -16.09 -31.14
N ARG A 135 -12.38 -16.58 -31.33
CA ARG A 135 -13.04 -16.53 -32.64
C ARG A 135 -13.38 -15.08 -32.91
N LEU A 136 -12.48 -14.37 -33.58
CA LEU A 136 -12.81 -13.15 -34.29
C LEU A 136 -13.68 -13.54 -35.50
N GLU A 137 -14.88 -14.03 -35.24
CA GLU A 137 -15.91 -14.04 -36.27
C GLU A 137 -16.07 -12.59 -36.74
N ARG A 138 -16.09 -12.39 -38.06
CA ARG A 138 -16.35 -11.07 -38.66
C ARG A 138 -17.49 -10.42 -37.87
N PRO A 139 -17.34 -9.16 -37.42
CA PRO A 139 -18.44 -8.49 -36.76
C PRO A 139 -19.67 -8.63 -37.66
N PRO A 140 -20.85 -9.01 -37.13
CA PRO A 140 -22.04 -9.06 -37.95
C PRO A 140 -22.20 -7.69 -38.59
N LEU A 141 -22.37 -7.67 -39.92
CA LEU A 141 -22.56 -6.45 -40.71
C LEU A 141 -23.56 -5.56 -39.97
N GLU A 142 -23.12 -4.35 -39.60
CA GLU A 142 -24.03 -3.40 -39.00
C GLU A 142 -25.16 -3.12 -40.00
N VAL A 143 -26.39 -3.02 -39.48
CA VAL A 143 -27.64 -2.80 -40.25
C VAL A 143 -27.60 -1.53 -41.13
N ARG A 144 -26.53 -0.75 -41.06
CA ARG A 144 -26.29 0.46 -41.87
C ARG A 144 -25.78 0.19 -43.29
N ASP A 145 -25.28 -1.02 -43.58
CA ASP A 145 -24.70 -1.34 -44.90
C ASP A 145 -25.73 -1.81 -45.96
N VAL A 146 -27.03 -1.78 -45.66
CA VAL A 146 -28.09 -2.30 -46.55
C VAL A 146 -28.83 -1.20 -47.35
N LEU A 147 -28.43 0.07 -47.26
CA LEU A 147 -29.16 1.17 -47.92
C LEU A 147 -28.51 1.78 -49.18
N PHE A 148 -27.42 1.21 -49.68
CA PHE A 148 -26.89 1.60 -51.00
C PHE A 148 -26.49 0.37 -51.81
N GLY A 149 -27.49 -0.28 -52.41
CA GLY A 149 -27.36 -1.31 -53.44
C GLY A 149 -28.58 -1.26 -54.34
#